data_AF-A0A1C7AFD5-F1
#
_entry.id   AF-A0A1C7AFD5-F1
#
_cell.length_a   1.000
_cell.length_b   1.000
_cell.length_c   1.000
_cell.angle_alpha   90.00
_cell.angle_beta   90.00
_cell.angle_gamma   90.00
#
_symmetry.space_group_name_H-M   'P 1'
#
loop_
_entity.id
_entity.type
_entity.pdbx_description
1 polymer ?
#
loop_
_entity_poly.entity_id
_entity_poly.type
_entity_poly.pdbx_seq_one_letter_code
_entity_poly.pdbx_strand_id
1 'polypeptide(L)'
;MKSQIEHDRSAVGGPARAGCLVLLLLALAACGGGGGGGDAGGGADTGPTFRYFIGNDGASGWELWKTDGTEAGTVRVKDINPGGGDSWPVYFTALNGETYFLANDGATGAELWKTDGTEAGTARVKDINPGGSSSPYGFTSFNGALYFSANDGVTGAELWKTDGTGAGTVRVKDIDPGVGSSYPSYFTSFNGALYFTANDGVTGAELWKTDGTEAGTVRVKDINLGGHASLYGFTAFNGALYFTANDGVDGVELWKTDGTEAGTVRVKDIFPGLGDSRPYDITVLNGTLYFSAEDGVSGRELWQTDGTEAGTVRVMDINPGVMGSYPSYLTAFSGALYFRANDGTSGYELWKTDGTEVGTVPVKDIYPGGSSSPHGFTAFSGALYFTAADGVTGAELWKTDGTEAGTVQVKDIYPGGESWPDDFTAFNGALYFFADDGSSGREWWRTDGTEAGTVLLKDICPGACEGVED
;
A
#
# COMPACT_ATOMS: atom_id res chain seq x y z
N MET A 1 -6.78 29.80 9.46
CA MET A 1 -6.24 28.43 9.66
C MET A 1 -7.26 27.51 10.33
N LYS A 2 -8.53 27.57 9.87
CA LYS A 2 -9.63 26.62 10.15
C LYS A 2 -10.09 25.91 8.86
N SER A 3 -9.40 26.15 7.72
CA SER A 3 -9.95 25.89 6.38
C SER A 3 -9.20 24.81 5.59
N GLN A 4 -8.35 24.01 6.23
CA GLN A 4 -7.65 22.90 5.55
C GLN A 4 -7.78 21.56 6.30
N ILE A 5 -8.50 21.55 7.42
CA ILE A 5 -8.98 20.34 8.12
C ILE A 5 -10.51 20.17 7.92
N GLU A 6 -11.24 21.22 7.49
CA GLU A 6 -12.69 21.16 7.23
C GLU A 6 -13.08 20.84 5.77
N HIS A 7 -12.13 20.72 4.83
CA HIS A 7 -12.49 20.54 3.41
C HIS A 7 -12.85 19.09 3.01
N ASP A 8 -12.63 18.10 3.89
CA ASP A 8 -12.98 16.69 3.66
C ASP A 8 -14.29 16.21 4.33
N ARG A 9 -15.08 17.11 4.94
CA ARG A 9 -16.29 16.70 5.70
C ARG A 9 -17.63 17.23 5.21
N SER A 10 -17.73 17.77 3.99
CA SER A 10 -19.06 18.16 3.45
C SER A 10 -19.30 17.77 1.99
N ALA A 11 -19.35 16.46 1.72
CA ALA A 11 -20.14 15.88 0.64
C ALA A 11 -20.18 14.34 0.76
N VAL A 12 -20.89 13.80 1.75
CA VAL A 12 -21.26 12.37 1.76
C VAL A 12 -22.76 12.24 1.51
N GLY A 13 -23.04 12.01 0.24
CA GLY A 13 -24.27 11.50 -0.31
C GLY A 13 -23.89 10.79 -1.62
N GLY A 14 -23.14 9.70 -1.50
CA GLY A 14 -22.55 8.94 -2.61
C GLY A 14 -21.27 8.22 -2.17
N PRO A 15 -20.96 7.03 -2.70
CA PRO A 15 -20.02 6.09 -2.08
C PRO A 15 -18.59 6.63 -2.09
N ALA A 16 -17.94 6.55 -0.93
CA ALA A 16 -16.54 6.89 -0.75
C ALA A 16 -15.67 5.95 -1.60
N ARG A 17 -14.81 6.55 -2.42
CA ARG A 17 -13.77 5.84 -3.17
C ARG A 17 -12.66 5.49 -2.19
N ALA A 18 -12.56 4.22 -1.81
CA ALA A 18 -11.40 3.66 -1.12
C ALA A 18 -10.19 3.75 -2.06
N GLY A 19 -9.29 4.71 -1.80
CA GLY A 19 -7.92 4.64 -2.27
C GLY A 19 -7.20 3.63 -1.41
N CYS A 20 -7.14 2.37 -1.86
CA CYS A 20 -6.42 1.30 -1.18
C CYS A 20 -4.94 1.70 -1.12
N LEU A 21 -4.47 2.12 0.06
CA LEU A 21 -3.05 2.19 0.34
C LEU A 21 -2.57 0.74 0.41
N VAL A 22 -1.96 0.24 -0.67
CA VAL A 22 -1.31 -1.06 -0.64
C VAL A 22 -0.20 -0.97 0.41
N LEU A 23 -0.45 -1.56 1.58
CA LEU A 23 0.57 -1.82 2.58
C LEU A 23 1.51 -2.84 1.94
N LEU A 24 2.54 -2.35 1.25
CA LEU A 24 3.61 -3.20 0.77
C LEU A 24 4.31 -3.74 2.03
N LEU A 25 3.96 -4.97 2.43
CA LEU A 25 4.73 -5.73 3.39
C LEU A 25 6.16 -5.82 2.84
N LEU A 26 7.02 -4.92 3.29
CA LEU A 26 8.46 -5.05 3.23
C LEU A 26 8.82 -6.25 4.10
N ALA A 27 8.71 -7.44 3.53
CA ALA A 27 9.61 -8.51 3.91
C ALA A 27 11.02 -7.93 3.75
N LEU A 28 11.76 -7.83 4.86
CA LEU A 28 13.18 -7.50 4.87
C LEU A 28 13.94 -8.56 4.06
N ALA A 29 13.93 -8.44 2.74
CA ALA A 29 14.91 -9.06 1.88
C ALA A 29 16.11 -8.11 1.84
N ALA A 30 17.08 -8.38 2.71
CA ALA A 30 18.42 -7.83 2.52
C ALA A 30 18.86 -8.12 1.08
N CYS A 31 19.21 -7.08 0.33
CA CYS A 31 19.73 -7.22 -1.03
C CYS A 31 20.91 -8.20 -1.06
N GLY A 32 20.70 -9.32 -1.71
CA GLY A 32 21.75 -10.20 -2.22
C GLY A 32 21.30 -10.67 -3.60
N GLY A 33 21.88 -10.11 -4.66
CA GLY A 33 21.52 -10.45 -6.02
C GLY A 33 21.83 -11.90 -6.39
N GLY A 34 20.97 -12.48 -7.24
CA GLY A 34 21.33 -13.64 -8.06
C GLY A 34 20.25 -14.72 -8.19
N GLY A 35 19.58 -14.75 -9.36
CA GLY A 35 19.27 -15.98 -10.10
C GLY A 35 18.13 -16.87 -9.60
N GLY A 36 17.17 -17.14 -10.50
CA GLY A 36 15.98 -17.96 -10.22
C GLY A 36 16.22 -19.43 -9.91
N GLY A 37 15.15 -20.08 -9.45
CA GLY A 37 15.06 -21.53 -9.24
C GLY A 37 14.31 -21.84 -7.97
N GLY A 38 13.12 -22.43 -8.08
CA GLY A 38 12.27 -22.75 -6.94
C GLY A 38 12.88 -23.80 -6.02
N ASP A 39 12.48 -23.74 -4.75
CA ASP A 39 12.28 -24.94 -3.95
C ASP A 39 11.35 -24.63 -2.77
N ALA A 40 10.40 -25.53 -2.56
CA ALA A 40 9.60 -25.60 -1.36
C ALA A 40 10.49 -26.10 -0.20
N GLY A 41 10.66 -25.27 0.82
CA GLY A 41 11.39 -25.64 2.03
C GLY A 41 11.19 -24.58 3.10
N GLY A 42 10.56 -24.95 4.21
CA GLY A 42 10.31 -24.06 5.35
C GLY A 42 11.60 -23.42 5.87
N GLY A 43 11.75 -22.13 5.59
CA GLY A 43 12.66 -21.25 6.30
C GLY A 43 11.94 -20.69 7.51
N ALA A 44 12.54 -20.82 8.69
CA ALA A 44 12.03 -20.21 9.91
C ALA A 44 11.91 -18.68 9.70
N ASP A 45 10.68 -18.21 9.87
CA ASP A 45 10.30 -16.80 9.87
C ASP A 45 11.13 -16.04 10.91
N THR A 46 12.06 -15.19 10.45
CA THR A 46 12.75 -14.21 11.31
C THR A 46 12.05 -12.86 11.28
N GLY A 47 10.78 -12.83 10.87
CA GLY A 47 9.92 -11.66 11.01
C GLY A 47 9.87 -11.18 12.47
N PRO A 48 9.50 -9.92 12.70
CA PRO A 48 9.30 -9.44 14.05
C PRO A 48 8.27 -10.34 14.74
N THR A 49 8.55 -10.72 15.99
CA THR A 49 7.66 -11.57 16.81
C THR A 49 6.30 -10.94 17.09
N PHE A 50 6.10 -9.69 16.68
CA PHE A 50 4.89 -8.90 16.88
C PHE A 50 4.67 -7.90 15.73
N ARG A 51 3.40 -7.53 15.51
CA ARG A 51 2.96 -6.46 14.61
C ARG A 51 2.56 -5.23 15.43
N TYR A 52 2.91 -4.04 14.97
CA TYR A 52 2.41 -2.77 15.52
C TYR A 52 1.20 -2.30 14.74
N PHE A 53 0.27 -1.66 15.44
CA PHE A 53 -0.95 -1.12 14.85
C PHE A 53 -1.49 0.03 15.72
N ILE A 54 -2.44 0.76 15.15
CA ILE A 54 -3.21 1.78 15.85
C ILE A 54 -4.44 1.15 16.52
N GLY A 55 -4.64 1.40 17.81
CA GLY A 55 -5.76 0.79 18.53
C GLY A 55 -6.35 1.68 19.61
N ASN A 56 -7.61 1.44 19.94
CA ASN A 56 -8.39 2.24 20.87
C ASN A 56 -9.14 1.34 21.87
N ASP A 57 -8.90 1.52 23.16
CA ASP A 57 -9.57 0.77 24.24
C ASP A 57 -10.84 1.46 24.76
N GLY A 58 -11.31 2.50 24.09
CA GLY A 58 -12.44 3.33 24.48
C GLY A 58 -12.14 4.32 25.61
N ALA A 59 -10.93 4.31 26.18
CA ALA A 59 -10.53 5.19 27.28
C ALA A 59 -9.35 6.09 26.94
N SER A 60 -8.38 5.58 26.18
CA SER A 60 -7.12 6.26 25.86
C SER A 60 -7.04 6.86 24.46
N GLY A 61 -8.11 6.81 23.66
CA GLY A 61 -8.06 7.23 22.26
C GLY A 61 -7.23 6.28 21.39
N TRP A 62 -6.91 6.72 20.18
CA TRP A 62 -6.14 5.93 19.22
C TRP A 62 -4.63 6.01 19.47
N GLU A 63 -4.06 4.90 19.93
CA GLU A 63 -2.72 4.84 20.49
C GLU A 63 -1.85 3.73 19.89
N LEU A 64 -0.59 3.64 20.33
CA LEU A 64 0.36 2.63 19.85
C LEU A 64 0.09 1.28 20.52
N TRP A 65 -0.29 0.29 19.72
CA TRP A 65 -0.48 -1.09 20.16
C TRP A 65 0.46 -2.06 19.44
N LYS A 66 0.59 -3.25 20.02
CA LYS A 66 1.26 -4.39 19.38
C LYS A 66 0.49 -5.68 19.61
N THR A 67 0.71 -6.67 18.75
CA THR A 67 0.20 -8.04 18.91
C THR A 67 1.25 -9.06 18.49
N ASP A 68 1.39 -10.16 19.23
CA ASP A 68 2.14 -11.35 18.82
C ASP A 68 1.25 -12.43 18.19
N GLY A 69 -0.03 -12.11 17.95
CA GLY A 69 -1.03 -13.04 17.45
C GLY A 69 -1.79 -13.80 18.55
N THR A 70 -1.55 -13.49 19.83
CA THR A 70 -2.30 -13.99 20.97
C THR A 70 -3.04 -12.87 21.69
N GLU A 71 -4.19 -13.18 22.29
CA GLU A 71 -4.98 -12.22 23.08
C GLU A 71 -4.14 -11.55 24.19
N ALA A 72 -3.27 -12.33 24.84
CA ALA A 72 -2.38 -11.87 25.90
C ALA A 72 -1.24 -10.97 25.39
N GLY A 73 -0.76 -11.21 24.17
CA GLY A 73 0.27 -10.40 23.53
C GLY A 73 -0.26 -9.19 22.75
N THR A 74 -1.57 -9.11 22.52
CA THR A 74 -2.24 -7.92 21.98
C THR A 74 -2.40 -6.87 23.07
N VAL A 75 -1.50 -5.89 23.16
CA VAL A 75 -1.46 -4.91 24.26
C VAL A 75 -1.05 -3.53 23.77
N ARG A 76 -1.50 -2.49 24.49
CA ARG A 76 -1.02 -1.12 24.31
C ARG A 76 0.45 -1.05 24.69
N VAL A 77 1.27 -0.50 23.80
CA VAL A 77 2.70 -0.28 24.06
C VAL A 77 2.89 1.00 24.86
N LYS A 78 2.21 2.07 24.45
CA LYS A 78 2.29 3.38 25.09
C LYS A 78 1.05 4.21 24.77
N ASP A 79 0.61 4.96 25.77
CA ASP A 79 -0.33 6.07 25.64
C ASP A 79 0.50 7.33 25.33
N ILE A 80 0.70 7.59 24.03
CA ILE A 80 1.58 8.66 23.53
C ILE A 80 0.91 10.02 23.69
N ASN A 81 -0.40 10.13 23.49
CA ASN A 81 -1.19 11.33 23.75
C ASN A 81 -2.10 11.13 24.98
N PRO A 82 -1.61 11.43 26.20
CA PRO A 82 -2.22 10.97 27.44
C PRO A 82 -3.70 11.35 27.62
N GLY A 83 -4.49 10.40 28.10
CA GLY A 83 -5.92 10.60 28.33
C GLY A 83 -6.74 10.18 27.12
N GLY A 84 -7.86 10.84 26.82
CA GLY A 84 -8.68 10.50 25.64
C GLY A 84 -8.23 11.20 24.35
N GLY A 85 -6.94 11.51 24.22
CA GLY A 85 -6.37 12.12 23.02
C GLY A 85 -5.88 11.06 22.06
N ASP A 86 -5.83 11.35 20.77
CA ASP A 86 -5.33 10.40 19.76
C ASP A 86 -3.89 10.73 19.38
N SER A 87 -3.03 9.72 19.29
CA SER A 87 -1.66 9.88 18.81
C SER A 87 -1.46 9.52 17.33
N TRP A 88 -2.42 8.82 16.72
CA TRP A 88 -2.43 8.44 15.31
C TRP A 88 -1.11 7.83 14.81
N PRO A 89 -0.60 6.75 15.44
CA PRO A 89 0.65 6.13 15.04
C PRO A 89 0.51 5.40 13.70
N VAL A 90 1.23 5.87 12.68
CA VAL A 90 1.15 5.33 11.31
C VAL A 90 2.52 5.25 10.64
N TYR A 91 2.56 4.58 9.48
CA TYR A 91 3.77 4.38 8.67
C TYR A 91 4.87 3.56 9.39
N PHE A 92 4.49 2.46 10.05
CA PHE A 92 5.46 1.61 10.77
C PHE A 92 6.53 1.03 9.84
N THR A 93 7.78 1.44 10.03
CA THR A 93 8.94 0.93 9.27
C THR A 93 10.05 0.46 10.20
N ALA A 94 10.54 -0.76 9.99
CA ALA A 94 11.64 -1.31 10.78
C ALA A 94 13.02 -0.81 10.30
N LEU A 95 13.90 -0.48 11.24
CA LEU A 95 15.31 -0.19 11.01
C LEU A 95 16.15 -0.62 12.23
N ASN A 96 17.20 -1.40 11.99
CA ASN A 96 18.18 -1.80 13.02
C ASN A 96 17.58 -2.41 14.30
N GLY A 97 16.46 -3.13 14.20
CA GLY A 97 15.80 -3.79 15.33
C GLY A 97 14.81 -2.91 16.11
N GLU A 98 14.60 -1.67 15.69
CA GLU A 98 13.55 -0.79 16.19
C GLU A 98 12.50 -0.53 15.09
N THR A 99 11.29 -0.12 15.48
CA THR A 99 10.25 0.33 14.55
C THR A 99 10.05 1.82 14.68
N TYR A 100 9.99 2.51 13.54
CA TYR A 100 9.82 3.95 13.39
C TYR A 100 8.44 4.25 12.83
N PHE A 101 7.85 5.35 13.27
CA PHE A 101 6.50 5.74 12.90
C PHE A 101 6.28 7.24 13.15
N LEU A 102 5.23 7.80 12.56
CA LEU A 102 4.72 9.13 12.89
C LEU A 102 3.84 8.99 14.12
N ALA A 103 3.91 9.90 15.09
CA ALA A 103 2.90 10.01 16.14
C ALA A 103 2.83 11.43 16.72
N ASN A 104 1.66 11.79 17.27
CA ASN A 104 1.37 13.06 17.91
C ASN A 104 1.20 12.88 19.43
N ASP A 105 1.97 13.58 20.25
CA ASP A 105 1.88 13.51 21.72
C ASP A 105 0.97 14.58 22.33
N GLY A 106 0.26 15.35 21.50
CA GLY A 106 -0.59 16.46 21.91
C GLY A 106 0.17 17.71 22.39
N ALA A 107 1.50 17.64 22.54
CA ALA A 107 2.34 18.72 23.08
C ALA A 107 3.28 19.32 22.02
N THR A 108 3.90 18.48 21.18
CA THR A 108 4.80 18.87 20.09
C THR A 108 4.27 18.51 18.72
N GLY A 109 2.99 18.13 18.61
CA GLY A 109 2.41 17.73 17.35
C GLY A 109 2.98 16.43 16.78
N ALA A 110 2.71 16.17 15.50
CA ALA A 110 3.13 14.95 14.81
C ALA A 110 4.62 14.98 14.44
N GLU A 111 5.39 14.05 15.00
CA GLU A 111 6.85 13.96 14.89
C GLU A 111 7.32 12.54 14.57
N LEU A 112 8.64 12.35 14.40
CA LEU A 112 9.25 11.03 14.22
C LEU A 112 9.45 10.33 15.56
N TRP A 113 8.82 9.16 15.72
CA TRP A 113 8.93 8.30 16.89
C TRP A 113 9.58 6.97 16.57
N LYS A 114 10.06 6.29 17.61
CA LYS A 114 10.54 4.91 17.54
C LYS A 114 10.09 4.09 18.74
N THR A 115 10.11 2.77 18.59
CA THR A 115 9.80 1.79 19.64
C THR A 115 10.60 0.50 19.47
N ASP A 116 10.96 -0.13 20.59
CA ASP A 116 11.45 -1.51 20.68
C ASP A 116 10.34 -2.49 21.12
N GLY A 117 9.11 -2.01 21.25
CA GLY A 117 7.95 -2.77 21.70
C GLY A 117 7.69 -2.66 23.19
N THR A 118 8.45 -1.85 23.92
CA THR A 118 8.23 -1.53 25.33
C THR A 118 7.86 -0.05 25.51
N GLU A 119 7.14 0.26 26.58
CA GLU A 119 6.81 1.65 26.93
C GLU A 119 8.07 2.52 27.12
N ALA A 120 9.11 1.94 27.74
CA ALA A 120 10.38 2.62 28.02
C ALA A 120 11.23 2.86 26.76
N GLY A 121 11.21 1.93 25.79
CA GLY A 121 11.87 2.10 24.50
C GLY A 121 11.06 2.89 23.48
N THR A 122 9.83 3.32 23.82
CA THR A 122 9.00 4.14 22.94
C THR A 122 9.23 5.63 23.19
N ALA A 123 9.86 6.32 22.23
CA ALA A 123 10.23 7.72 22.38
C ALA A 123 10.32 8.47 21.04
N ARG A 124 10.14 9.80 21.10
CA ARG A 124 10.43 10.70 19.99
C ARG A 124 11.92 10.67 19.65
N VAL A 125 12.26 10.51 18.37
CA VAL A 125 13.66 10.49 17.91
C VAL A 125 14.25 11.90 17.92
N LYS A 126 13.47 12.86 17.41
CA LYS A 126 13.82 14.28 17.35
C LYS A 126 12.53 15.09 17.24
N ASP A 127 12.50 16.24 17.89
CA ASP A 127 11.54 17.31 17.61
C ASP A 127 12.06 18.10 16.40
N ILE A 128 11.61 17.73 15.20
CA ILE A 128 12.11 18.32 13.96
C ILE A 128 11.53 19.73 13.78
N ASN A 129 10.28 19.96 14.20
CA ASN A 129 9.63 21.26 14.19
C ASN A 129 9.18 21.69 15.59
N PRO A 130 10.06 22.32 16.40
CA PRO A 130 9.72 22.75 17.76
C PRO A 130 8.58 23.79 17.85
N GLY A 131 8.18 24.39 16.72
CA GLY A 131 7.10 25.37 16.65
C GLY A 131 5.75 24.81 16.18
N GLY A 132 5.67 23.51 15.84
CA GLY A 132 4.51 22.93 15.19
C GLY A 132 4.60 21.42 15.06
N SER A 133 4.21 20.87 13.91
CA SER A 133 4.39 19.45 13.56
C SER A 133 5.32 19.34 12.37
N SER A 134 6.19 18.33 12.37
CA SER A 134 7.00 17.98 11.21
C SER A 134 6.29 17.06 10.22
N SER A 135 5.22 16.40 10.66
CA SER A 135 4.35 15.50 9.88
C SER A 135 5.14 14.56 8.96
N PRO A 136 6.09 13.77 9.50
CA PRO A 136 6.96 12.96 8.67
C PRO A 136 6.23 11.80 7.99
N TYR A 137 6.50 11.55 6.70
CA TYR A 137 5.84 10.49 5.95
C TYR A 137 6.77 9.84 4.91
N GLY A 138 6.35 8.69 4.39
CA GLY A 138 7.10 7.95 3.37
C GLY A 138 8.36 7.28 3.93
N PHE A 139 8.30 6.74 5.15
CA PHE A 139 9.43 6.09 5.79
C PHE A 139 9.94 4.87 5.03
N THR A 140 11.14 4.98 4.44
CA THR A 140 11.80 3.90 3.69
C THR A 140 13.21 3.68 4.18
N SER A 141 13.51 2.44 4.57
CA SER A 141 14.87 2.03 4.95
C SER A 141 15.75 1.86 3.71
N PHE A 142 16.90 2.52 3.69
CA PHE A 142 17.86 2.47 2.59
C PHE A 142 19.29 2.67 3.12
N ASN A 143 20.22 1.79 2.75
CA ASN A 143 21.64 1.88 3.15
C ASN A 143 21.87 2.12 4.66
N GLY A 144 21.07 1.47 5.52
CA GLY A 144 21.21 1.54 6.98
C GLY A 144 20.65 2.80 7.65
N ALA A 145 19.92 3.64 6.92
CA ALA A 145 19.19 4.79 7.44
C ALA A 145 17.71 4.77 7.00
N LEU A 146 16.86 5.50 7.71
CA LEU A 146 15.46 5.71 7.35
C LEU A 146 15.34 7.05 6.63
N TYR A 147 14.76 7.07 5.42
CA TYR A 147 14.49 8.26 4.62
C TYR A 147 13.02 8.60 4.64
N PHE A 148 12.70 9.89 4.63
CA PHE A 148 11.32 10.40 4.70
C PHE A 148 11.23 11.87 4.30
N SER A 149 10.02 12.33 4.07
CA SER A 149 9.69 13.75 3.97
C SER A 149 9.39 14.31 5.37
N ALA A 150 9.88 15.50 5.71
CA ALA A 150 9.52 16.19 6.96
C ALA A 150 9.71 17.71 6.86
N ASN A 151 8.88 18.44 7.62
CA ASN A 151 8.91 19.90 7.70
C ASN A 151 9.59 20.36 9.01
N ASP A 152 10.61 21.21 8.94
CA ASP A 152 11.29 21.76 10.14
C ASP A 152 10.74 23.11 10.60
N GLY A 153 9.68 23.61 9.96
CA GLY A 153 9.07 24.92 10.21
C GLY A 153 9.86 26.10 9.62
N VAL A 154 10.99 25.85 8.96
CA VAL A 154 11.89 26.87 8.39
C VAL A 154 12.03 26.71 6.88
N THR A 155 12.25 25.49 6.40
CA THR A 155 12.44 25.18 4.98
C THR A 155 11.35 24.30 4.38
N GLY A 156 10.19 24.23 5.04
CA GLY A 156 9.10 23.37 4.61
C GLY A 156 9.47 21.88 4.52
N ALA A 157 8.65 21.10 3.81
CA ALA A 157 8.76 19.65 3.75
C ALA A 157 9.82 19.20 2.72
N GLU A 158 10.93 18.67 3.20
CA GLU A 158 12.12 18.33 2.40
C GLU A 158 12.58 16.88 2.61
N LEU A 159 13.66 16.46 1.95
CA LEU A 159 14.21 15.12 2.11
C LEU A 159 15.04 15.01 3.40
N TRP A 160 14.62 14.15 4.33
CA TRP A 160 15.30 13.87 5.59
C TRP A 160 15.77 12.42 5.67
N LYS A 161 16.72 12.19 6.57
CA LYS A 161 17.10 10.84 7.01
C LYS A 161 17.38 10.77 8.49
N THR A 162 17.32 9.57 9.07
CA THR A 162 17.81 9.26 10.43
C THR A 162 18.56 7.94 10.48
N ASP A 163 19.51 7.84 11.41
CA ASP A 163 20.16 6.58 11.83
C ASP A 163 19.51 5.99 13.11
N GLY A 164 18.45 6.62 13.61
CA GLY A 164 17.78 6.27 14.86
C GLY A 164 18.14 7.15 16.06
N THR A 165 19.04 8.11 15.86
CA THR A 165 19.46 9.08 16.88
C THR A 165 19.04 10.51 16.50
N GLY A 166 18.77 11.36 17.49
CA GLY A 166 18.46 12.77 17.23
C GLY A 166 19.60 13.54 16.53
N ALA A 167 20.85 13.11 16.70
CA ALA A 167 22.01 13.71 16.02
C ALA A 167 22.12 13.26 14.56
N GLY A 168 21.78 12.01 14.26
CA GLY A 168 21.74 11.47 12.90
C GLY A 168 20.46 11.82 12.13
N THR A 169 19.44 12.37 12.79
CA THR A 169 18.24 12.92 12.13
C THR A 169 18.52 14.29 11.51
N VAL A 170 18.78 14.29 10.19
CA VAL A 170 19.24 15.46 9.43
C VAL A 170 18.57 15.55 8.07
N ARG A 171 18.43 16.78 7.55
CA ARG A 171 18.03 17.04 6.17
C ARG A 171 19.13 16.57 5.22
N VAL A 172 18.78 15.78 4.22
CA VAL A 172 19.71 15.32 3.17
C VAL A 172 19.93 16.41 2.16
N LYS A 173 18.85 17.08 1.74
CA LYS A 173 18.88 18.19 0.78
C LYS A 173 17.65 19.08 0.95
N ASP A 174 17.86 20.38 0.79
CA ASP A 174 16.81 21.38 0.57
C ASP A 174 16.56 21.44 -0.94
N ILE A 175 15.57 20.68 -1.43
CA ILE A 175 15.30 20.50 -2.86
C ILE A 175 14.53 21.69 -3.43
N ASP A 176 13.57 22.25 -2.68
CA ASP A 176 12.88 23.52 -2.99
C ASP A 176 13.42 24.64 -2.07
N PRO A 177 14.46 25.39 -2.48
CA PRO A 177 15.20 26.23 -1.56
C PRO A 177 14.37 27.36 -0.94
N GLY A 178 14.55 27.57 0.36
CA GLY A 178 13.89 28.65 1.10
C GLY A 178 12.73 28.10 1.92
N VAL A 179 11.57 28.77 1.90
CA VAL A 179 10.38 28.35 2.68
C VAL A 179 9.44 27.43 1.90
N GLY A 180 9.88 26.99 0.71
CA GLY A 180 9.17 26.11 -0.20
C GLY A 180 9.02 24.69 0.37
N SER A 181 8.45 23.77 -0.40
CA SER A 181 8.34 22.37 0.03
C SER A 181 8.41 21.47 -1.17
N SER A 182 9.39 20.58 -1.17
CA SER A 182 9.57 19.62 -2.25
C SER A 182 8.65 18.40 -2.20
N TYR A 183 8.00 18.18 -1.05
CA TYR A 183 7.09 17.05 -0.80
C TYR A 183 7.62 15.68 -1.29
N PRO A 184 8.81 15.22 -0.88
CA PRO A 184 9.34 13.94 -1.34
C PRO A 184 8.39 12.77 -1.05
N SER A 185 8.10 11.92 -2.04
CA SER A 185 7.20 10.77 -1.87
C SER A 185 7.54 9.59 -2.79
N TYR A 186 6.88 8.45 -2.54
CA TYR A 186 7.07 7.19 -3.31
C TYR A 186 8.50 6.64 -3.31
N PHE A 187 9.16 6.72 -2.17
CA PHE A 187 10.53 6.24 -1.96
C PHE A 187 10.70 4.76 -2.29
N THR A 188 11.49 4.47 -3.31
CA THR A 188 11.74 3.10 -3.80
C THR A 188 13.22 2.84 -4.02
N SER A 189 13.77 1.85 -3.33
CA SER A 189 15.16 1.43 -3.52
C SER A 189 15.30 0.66 -4.84
N PHE A 190 16.24 1.05 -5.69
CA PHE A 190 16.50 0.39 -6.97
C PHE A 190 17.95 0.62 -7.40
N ASN A 191 18.64 -0.44 -7.83
CA ASN A 191 20.03 -0.38 -8.34
C ASN A 191 21.00 0.46 -7.51
N GLY A 192 20.90 0.39 -6.17
CA GLY A 192 21.82 1.08 -5.25
C GLY A 192 21.53 2.57 -5.03
N ALA A 193 20.38 3.08 -5.48
CA ALA A 193 19.88 4.43 -5.18
C ALA A 193 18.44 4.36 -4.66
N LEU A 194 18.01 5.41 -3.97
CA LEU A 194 16.63 5.60 -3.56
C LEU A 194 15.95 6.59 -4.51
N TYR A 195 14.94 6.13 -5.25
CA TYR A 195 14.15 6.94 -6.19
C TYR A 195 12.91 7.47 -5.50
N PHE A 196 12.49 8.68 -5.88
CA PHE A 196 11.31 9.34 -5.31
C PHE A 196 10.85 10.47 -6.23
N THR A 197 9.68 11.02 -5.93
CA THR A 197 9.14 12.21 -6.58
C THR A 197 9.43 13.43 -5.73
N ALA A 198 9.85 14.55 -6.32
CA ALA A 198 10.01 15.81 -5.58
C ALA A 198 9.89 17.03 -6.49
N ASN A 199 9.42 18.14 -5.93
CA ASN A 199 9.29 19.44 -6.58
C ASN A 199 10.45 20.37 -6.15
N ASP A 200 11.17 20.97 -7.09
CA ASP A 200 12.27 21.90 -6.77
C ASP A 200 11.84 23.38 -6.77
N GLY A 201 10.53 23.64 -6.85
CA GLY A 201 9.96 24.98 -6.93
C GLY A 201 10.07 25.61 -8.32
N VAL A 202 10.70 24.95 -9.29
CA VAL A 202 10.97 25.48 -10.64
C VAL A 202 10.35 24.60 -11.73
N THR A 203 10.55 23.29 -11.68
CA THR A 203 10.16 22.35 -12.74
C THR A 203 9.02 21.42 -12.33
N GLY A 204 8.33 21.73 -11.24
CA GLY A 204 7.29 20.85 -10.71
C GLY A 204 7.85 19.53 -10.17
N ALA A 205 6.92 18.62 -9.87
CA ALA A 205 7.24 17.33 -9.25
C ALA A 205 7.74 16.32 -10.30
N GLU A 206 9.01 15.94 -10.19
CA GLU A 206 9.73 15.15 -11.19
C GLU A 206 10.39 13.89 -10.57
N LEU A 207 11.05 13.07 -11.40
CA LEU A 207 11.80 11.91 -10.93
C LEU A 207 13.15 12.30 -10.33
N TRP A 208 13.37 11.98 -9.06
CA TRP A 208 14.63 12.20 -8.34
C TRP A 208 15.22 10.90 -7.83
N LYS A 209 16.53 10.94 -7.54
CA LYS A 209 17.23 9.87 -6.82
C LYS A 209 18.22 10.42 -5.81
N THR A 210 18.56 9.61 -4.81
CA THR A 210 19.62 9.89 -3.83
C THR A 210 20.47 8.65 -3.55
N ASP A 211 21.76 8.85 -3.28
CA ASP A 211 22.65 7.85 -2.68
C ASP A 211 22.77 8.01 -1.15
N GLY A 212 22.03 8.97 -0.59
CA GLY A 212 22.07 9.37 0.82
C GLY A 212 22.91 10.60 1.13
N THR A 213 23.55 11.20 0.11
CA THR A 213 24.31 12.45 0.22
C THR A 213 23.60 13.60 -0.49
N GLU A 214 23.88 14.83 -0.06
CA GLU A 214 23.35 16.03 -0.74
C GLU A 214 23.78 16.10 -2.21
N ALA A 215 25.05 15.76 -2.50
CA ALA A 215 25.61 15.79 -3.85
C ALA A 215 25.03 14.69 -4.76
N GLY A 216 24.76 13.51 -4.22
CA GLY A 216 24.11 12.41 -4.95
C GLY A 216 22.59 12.52 -5.02
N THR A 217 21.99 13.53 -4.39
CA THR A 217 20.56 13.83 -4.48
C THR A 217 20.27 14.71 -5.70
N VAL A 218 19.85 14.10 -6.80
CA VAL A 218 19.73 14.74 -8.11
C VAL A 218 18.46 14.31 -8.84
N ARG A 219 17.92 15.21 -9.68
CA ARG A 219 16.86 14.88 -10.63
C ARG A 219 17.40 13.94 -11.69
N VAL A 220 16.64 12.89 -12.00
CA VAL A 220 17.00 11.90 -13.04
C VAL A 220 16.63 12.43 -14.41
N LYS A 221 15.43 13.00 -14.54
CA LYS A 221 14.91 13.60 -15.77
C LYS A 221 13.82 14.61 -15.43
N ASP A 222 13.75 15.66 -16.23
CA ASP A 222 12.62 16.58 -16.33
C ASP A 222 11.66 16.00 -17.38
N ILE A 223 10.67 15.23 -16.94
CA ILE A 223 9.73 14.52 -17.83
C ILE A 223 8.71 15.51 -18.36
N ASN A 224 8.14 16.37 -17.50
CA ASN A 224 7.18 17.39 -17.89
C ASN A 224 7.81 18.79 -17.90
N LEU A 225 8.31 19.21 -19.06
CA LEU A 225 9.00 20.51 -19.22
C LEU A 225 8.14 21.74 -18.88
N GLY A 226 6.82 21.59 -18.73
CA GLY A 226 5.89 22.68 -18.44
C GLY A 226 5.06 22.51 -17.18
N GLY A 227 5.30 21.50 -16.35
CA GLY A 227 4.39 21.16 -15.26
C GLY A 227 4.89 20.08 -14.31
N HIS A 228 3.99 19.20 -13.88
CA HIS A 228 4.30 18.09 -12.97
C HIS A 228 4.17 16.77 -13.73
N ALA A 229 5.16 15.90 -13.59
CA ALA A 229 5.12 14.60 -14.25
C ALA A 229 4.18 13.57 -13.60
N SER A 230 3.59 13.85 -12.44
CA SER A 230 2.54 13.01 -11.81
C SER A 230 2.96 11.53 -11.67
N LEU A 231 4.11 11.28 -11.02
CA LEU A 231 4.67 9.93 -10.90
C LEU A 231 3.99 9.09 -9.82
N TYR A 232 3.65 7.84 -10.15
CA TYR A 232 3.07 6.86 -9.22
C TYR A 232 3.53 5.43 -9.55
N GLY A 233 3.38 4.50 -8.58
CA GLY A 233 3.44 3.06 -8.85
C GLY A 233 4.82 2.48 -9.15
N PHE A 234 5.88 2.99 -8.51
CA PHE A 234 7.25 2.48 -8.72
C PHE A 234 7.38 0.97 -8.49
N THR A 235 7.71 0.23 -9.55
CA THR A 235 7.85 -1.24 -9.53
C THR A 235 9.11 -1.68 -10.27
N ALA A 236 10.01 -2.38 -9.58
CA ALA A 236 11.23 -2.91 -10.20
C ALA A 236 10.91 -4.18 -11.02
N PHE A 237 11.33 -4.20 -12.29
CA PHE A 237 11.10 -5.34 -13.18
C PHE A 237 12.16 -5.37 -14.30
N ASN A 238 12.72 -6.55 -14.60
CA ASN A 238 13.68 -6.77 -15.69
C ASN A 238 14.81 -5.72 -15.78
N GLY A 239 15.36 -5.31 -14.63
CA GLY A 239 16.47 -4.37 -14.57
C GLY A 239 16.11 -2.90 -14.83
N ALA A 240 14.82 -2.56 -14.82
CA ALA A 240 14.32 -1.18 -14.86
C ALA A 240 13.30 -0.95 -13.72
N LEU A 241 13.04 0.33 -13.41
CA LEU A 241 12.00 0.75 -12.49
C LEU A 241 10.85 1.37 -13.30
N TYR A 242 9.67 0.75 -13.23
CA TYR A 242 8.46 1.17 -13.93
C TYR A 242 7.60 2.06 -13.06
N PHE A 243 6.93 3.03 -13.65
CA PHE A 243 6.07 3.99 -12.96
C PHE A 243 5.14 4.66 -13.99
N THR A 244 4.09 5.32 -13.55
CA THR A 244 3.30 6.19 -14.43
C THR A 244 3.91 7.58 -14.52
N ALA A 245 3.85 8.25 -15.67
CA ALA A 245 4.23 9.67 -15.75
C ALA A 245 3.52 10.38 -16.90
N ASN A 246 3.41 11.70 -16.78
CA ASN A 246 2.87 12.63 -17.76
C ASN A 246 3.97 13.56 -18.26
N ASP A 247 4.20 13.61 -19.56
CA ASP A 247 5.23 14.46 -20.19
C ASP A 247 4.69 15.82 -20.70
N GLY A 248 3.42 16.09 -20.46
CA GLY A 248 2.70 17.28 -20.92
C GLY A 248 2.23 17.21 -22.38
N VAL A 249 2.53 16.12 -23.10
CA VAL A 249 2.20 15.93 -24.51
C VAL A 249 1.23 14.77 -24.70
N ASP A 250 1.48 13.66 -24.01
CA ASP A 250 0.80 12.39 -24.24
C ASP A 250 0.09 11.85 -22.98
N GLY A 251 -0.27 12.73 -22.04
CA GLY A 251 -0.99 12.36 -20.82
C GLY A 251 -0.23 11.38 -19.90
N VAL A 252 -0.92 10.79 -18.93
CA VAL A 252 -0.33 9.84 -17.97
C VAL A 252 -0.22 8.44 -18.58
N GLU A 253 1.01 7.99 -18.83
CA GLU A 253 1.33 6.72 -19.47
C GLU A 253 2.27 5.84 -18.63
N LEU A 254 2.56 4.61 -19.10
CA LEU A 254 3.57 3.73 -18.48
C LEU A 254 4.99 4.14 -18.91
N TRP A 255 5.85 4.42 -17.94
CA TRP A 255 7.25 4.79 -18.13
C TRP A 255 8.17 3.81 -17.40
N LYS A 256 9.45 3.83 -17.78
CA LYS A 256 10.51 3.11 -17.10
C LYS A 256 11.80 3.93 -17.03
N THR A 257 12.65 3.61 -16.07
CA THR A 257 14.01 4.15 -15.93
C THR A 257 15.03 3.06 -15.58
N ASP A 258 16.25 3.19 -16.10
CA ASP A 258 17.43 2.44 -15.62
C ASP A 258 18.25 3.25 -14.59
N GLY A 259 17.79 4.46 -14.24
CA GLY A 259 18.47 5.40 -13.37
C GLY A 259 19.22 6.52 -14.09
N THR A 260 19.21 6.54 -15.42
CA THR A 260 19.79 7.58 -16.27
C THR A 260 18.70 8.39 -16.98
N GLU A 261 19.03 9.63 -17.36
CA GLU A 261 18.11 10.46 -18.15
C GLU A 261 17.76 9.80 -19.50
N ALA A 262 18.75 9.18 -20.16
CA ALA A 262 18.58 8.53 -21.47
C ALA A 262 17.73 7.24 -21.37
N GLY A 263 17.88 6.47 -20.29
CA GLY A 263 17.07 5.28 -20.03
C GLY A 263 15.70 5.57 -19.42
N THR A 264 15.38 6.84 -19.14
CA THR A 264 14.06 7.26 -18.65
C THR A 264 13.13 7.57 -19.82
N VAL A 265 12.31 6.59 -20.19
CA VAL A 265 11.50 6.61 -21.41
C VAL A 265 10.10 6.03 -21.18
N ARG A 266 9.13 6.49 -21.95
CA ARG A 266 7.80 5.88 -22.04
C ARG A 266 7.92 4.48 -22.66
N VAL A 267 7.19 3.52 -22.12
CA VAL A 267 7.16 2.14 -22.61
C VAL A 267 6.31 2.04 -23.88
N LYS A 268 5.12 2.63 -23.83
CA LYS A 268 4.16 2.74 -24.93
C LYS A 268 3.20 3.90 -24.68
N ASP A 269 2.76 4.54 -25.75
CA ASP A 269 1.61 5.45 -25.74
C ASP A 269 0.32 4.61 -25.80
N ILE A 270 -0.25 4.26 -24.64
CA ILE A 270 -1.42 3.36 -24.58
C ILE A 270 -2.69 4.13 -24.94
N PHE A 271 -2.83 5.37 -24.45
CA PHE A 271 -3.90 6.28 -24.84
C PHE A 271 -3.33 7.41 -25.71
N PRO A 272 -3.44 7.33 -27.05
CA PRO A 272 -2.85 8.33 -27.93
C PRO A 272 -3.35 9.76 -27.70
N GLY A 273 -2.42 10.72 -27.67
CA GLY A 273 -2.68 12.15 -27.51
C GLY A 273 -2.81 12.55 -26.03
N LEU A 274 -3.60 13.58 -25.72
CA LEU A 274 -3.70 14.12 -24.36
C LEU A 274 -4.53 13.26 -23.38
N GLY A 275 -4.87 12.03 -23.74
CA GLY A 275 -5.62 11.14 -22.86
C GLY A 275 -4.69 10.46 -21.85
N ASP A 276 -5.25 9.99 -20.73
CA ASP A 276 -4.47 9.31 -19.70
C ASP A 276 -4.80 7.81 -19.71
N SER A 277 -3.82 6.93 -19.95
CA SER A 277 -4.04 5.49 -19.74
C SER A 277 -4.09 5.09 -18.27
N ARG A 278 -3.44 5.89 -17.40
CA ARG A 278 -3.31 5.72 -15.94
C ARG A 278 -3.09 4.25 -15.53
N PRO A 279 -1.92 3.66 -15.79
CA PRO A 279 -1.59 2.33 -15.31
C PRO A 279 -1.72 2.22 -13.78
N TYR A 280 -2.46 1.22 -13.28
CA TYR A 280 -2.62 0.95 -11.84
C TYR A 280 -2.43 -0.53 -11.51
N ASP A 281 -2.25 -0.83 -10.22
CA ASP A 281 -2.13 -2.18 -9.65
C ASP A 281 -1.07 -3.04 -10.34
N ILE A 282 0.15 -2.51 -10.43
CA ILE A 282 1.25 -3.15 -11.16
C ILE A 282 1.73 -4.40 -10.40
N THR A 283 1.71 -5.55 -11.06
CA THR A 283 2.13 -6.84 -10.49
C THR A 283 2.98 -7.64 -11.47
N VAL A 284 4.04 -8.28 -10.97
CA VAL A 284 4.90 -9.15 -11.79
C VAL A 284 4.49 -10.61 -11.60
N LEU A 285 4.31 -11.33 -12.70
CA LEU A 285 4.06 -12.77 -12.72
C LEU A 285 4.85 -13.41 -13.86
N ASN A 286 5.61 -14.48 -13.56
CA ASN A 286 6.31 -15.31 -14.55
C ASN A 286 7.16 -14.54 -15.58
N GLY A 287 7.78 -13.42 -15.19
CA GLY A 287 8.62 -12.61 -16.07
C GLY A 287 7.86 -11.63 -16.97
N THR A 288 6.59 -11.38 -16.68
CA THR A 288 5.72 -10.37 -17.30
C THR A 288 5.18 -9.42 -16.25
N LEU A 289 5.06 -8.13 -16.58
CA LEU A 289 4.45 -7.12 -15.72
C LEU A 289 3.01 -6.85 -16.18
N TYR A 290 2.06 -7.00 -15.26
CA TYR A 290 0.62 -6.83 -15.46
C TYR A 290 0.12 -5.57 -14.76
N PHE A 291 -0.87 -4.90 -15.33
CA PHE A 291 -1.45 -3.66 -14.80
C PHE A 291 -2.81 -3.39 -15.43
N SER A 292 -3.65 -2.56 -14.80
CA SER A 292 -4.87 -2.06 -15.43
C SER A 292 -4.60 -0.74 -16.17
N ALA A 293 -5.14 -0.57 -17.38
CA ALA A 293 -5.00 0.66 -18.17
C ALA A 293 -6.14 0.84 -19.17
N GLU A 294 -6.31 2.06 -19.64
CA GLU A 294 -7.32 2.45 -20.66
C GLU A 294 -6.64 2.94 -21.94
N ASP A 295 -7.19 2.57 -23.10
CA ASP A 295 -6.69 2.96 -24.44
C ASP A 295 -7.56 4.00 -25.16
N GLY A 296 -8.59 4.51 -24.47
CA GLY A 296 -9.57 5.46 -25.02
C GLY A 296 -10.59 4.86 -25.98
N VAL A 297 -10.56 3.53 -26.20
CA VAL A 297 -11.46 2.82 -27.12
C VAL A 297 -12.25 1.73 -26.39
N SER A 298 -11.58 0.97 -25.52
CA SER A 298 -12.08 -0.26 -24.91
C SER A 298 -12.30 -0.13 -23.40
N GLY A 299 -12.30 1.09 -22.88
CA GLY A 299 -12.33 1.34 -21.44
C GLY A 299 -11.10 0.77 -20.72
N ARG A 300 -11.18 0.65 -19.39
CA ARG A 300 -10.08 0.13 -18.57
C ARG A 300 -10.09 -1.40 -18.54
N GLU A 301 -9.00 -2.00 -19.00
CA GLU A 301 -8.83 -3.44 -19.13
C GLU A 301 -7.50 -3.91 -18.52
N LEU A 302 -7.26 -5.23 -18.55
CA LEU A 302 -6.02 -5.84 -18.06
C LEU A 302 -4.96 -5.80 -19.17
N TRP A 303 -3.79 -5.26 -18.87
CA TRP A 303 -2.65 -5.14 -19.77
C TRP A 303 -1.44 -5.88 -19.23
N GLN A 304 -0.54 -6.22 -20.15
CA GLN A 304 0.75 -6.83 -19.84
C GLN A 304 1.88 -6.20 -20.65
N THR A 305 3.11 -6.28 -20.14
CA THR A 305 4.32 -5.85 -20.83
C THR A 305 5.54 -6.70 -20.46
N ASP A 306 6.41 -6.92 -21.44
CA ASP A 306 7.78 -7.44 -21.25
C ASP A 306 8.82 -6.32 -21.08
N GLY A 307 8.36 -5.06 -21.11
CA GLY A 307 9.17 -3.86 -21.08
C GLY A 307 9.43 -3.22 -22.44
N THR A 308 8.89 -3.78 -23.52
CA THR A 308 8.96 -3.22 -24.88
C THR A 308 7.61 -2.68 -25.33
N GLU A 309 7.61 -1.73 -26.26
CA GLU A 309 6.38 -1.22 -26.86
C GLU A 309 5.55 -2.33 -27.54
N ALA A 310 6.22 -3.23 -28.27
CA ALA A 310 5.58 -4.34 -28.97
C ALA A 310 5.00 -5.40 -28.03
N GLY A 311 5.67 -5.66 -26.91
CA GLY A 311 5.17 -6.57 -25.86
C GLY A 311 4.13 -5.93 -24.94
N THR A 312 3.85 -4.63 -25.07
CA THR A 312 2.84 -3.93 -24.27
C THR A 312 1.46 -4.05 -24.92
N VAL A 313 0.66 -5.00 -24.45
CA VAL A 313 -0.62 -5.38 -25.06
C VAL A 313 -1.67 -5.66 -24.00
N ARG A 314 -2.93 -5.48 -24.38
CA ARG A 314 -4.09 -5.92 -23.57
C ARG A 314 -4.12 -7.45 -23.54
N VAL A 315 -4.41 -8.01 -22.36
CA VAL A 315 -4.53 -9.46 -22.16
C VAL A 315 -5.83 -9.97 -22.74
N MET A 316 -6.94 -9.31 -22.43
CA MET A 316 -8.29 -9.60 -22.92
C MET A 316 -9.16 -8.33 -22.80
N ASP A 317 -10.14 -8.19 -23.70
CA ASP A 317 -11.24 -7.23 -23.58
C ASP A 317 -12.38 -7.86 -22.79
N ILE A 318 -12.31 -7.81 -21.46
CA ILE A 318 -13.24 -8.57 -20.60
C ILE A 318 -14.65 -7.98 -20.68
N ASN A 319 -14.78 -6.65 -20.73
CA ASN A 319 -16.06 -5.96 -20.93
C ASN A 319 -15.97 -5.03 -22.15
N PRO A 320 -16.32 -5.55 -23.36
CA PRO A 320 -16.16 -4.81 -24.59
C PRO A 320 -16.86 -3.44 -24.61
N GLY A 321 -16.08 -2.42 -24.96
CA GLY A 321 -16.55 -1.05 -25.17
C GLY A 321 -16.03 -0.08 -24.11
N VAL A 322 -16.46 1.18 -24.18
CA VAL A 322 -15.86 2.28 -23.41
C VAL A 322 -15.99 2.17 -21.88
N MET A 323 -16.82 1.26 -21.38
CA MET A 323 -16.95 1.03 -19.94
C MET A 323 -15.75 0.26 -19.39
N GLY A 324 -15.29 -0.78 -20.09
CA GLY A 324 -14.21 -1.65 -19.61
C GLY A 324 -14.53 -2.44 -18.35
N SER A 325 -13.61 -3.29 -17.94
CA SER A 325 -13.76 -4.24 -16.83
C SER A 325 -13.20 -3.79 -15.48
N TYR A 326 -12.46 -2.67 -15.46
CA TYR A 326 -11.80 -2.09 -14.28
C TYR A 326 -11.04 -3.11 -13.41
N PRO A 327 -10.04 -3.83 -13.95
CA PRO A 327 -9.26 -4.77 -13.17
C PRO A 327 -8.56 -4.09 -12.00
N SER A 328 -8.64 -4.70 -10.82
CA SER A 328 -8.01 -4.19 -9.60
C SER A 328 -7.62 -5.30 -8.63
N TYR A 329 -6.77 -4.97 -7.64
CA TYR A 329 -6.21 -5.92 -6.68
C TYR A 329 -5.43 -7.06 -7.35
N LEU A 330 -4.64 -6.74 -8.38
CA LEU A 330 -3.86 -7.75 -9.09
C LEU A 330 -2.91 -8.47 -8.12
N THR A 331 -3.04 -9.79 -8.02
CA THR A 331 -2.30 -10.60 -7.05
C THR A 331 -1.80 -11.89 -7.69
N ALA A 332 -0.48 -12.06 -7.75
CA ALA A 332 0.12 -13.30 -8.22
C ALA A 332 -0.03 -14.39 -7.15
N PHE A 333 -0.66 -15.51 -7.50
CA PHE A 333 -0.86 -16.64 -6.59
C PHE A 333 -0.84 -17.96 -7.37
N SER A 334 -0.10 -18.95 -6.86
CA SER A 334 -0.04 -20.31 -7.42
C SER A 334 0.16 -20.38 -8.95
N GLY A 335 0.96 -19.47 -9.51
CA GLY A 335 1.30 -19.43 -10.94
C GLY A 335 0.30 -18.71 -11.85
N ALA A 336 -0.76 -18.12 -11.31
CA ALA A 336 -1.74 -17.30 -12.04
C ALA A 336 -1.86 -15.90 -11.39
N LEU A 337 -2.44 -14.96 -12.12
CA LEU A 337 -2.80 -13.63 -11.60
C LEU A 337 -4.28 -13.62 -11.26
N TYR A 338 -4.63 -13.31 -10.02
CA TYR A 338 -6.00 -13.14 -9.53
C TYR A 338 -6.32 -11.66 -9.40
N PHE A 339 -7.55 -11.29 -9.72
CA PHE A 339 -7.98 -9.89 -9.70
C PHE A 339 -9.50 -9.79 -9.65
N ARG A 340 -9.98 -8.61 -9.25
CA ARG A 340 -11.39 -8.22 -9.39
C ARG A 340 -11.63 -7.63 -10.77
N ALA A 341 -12.67 -8.05 -11.48
CA ALA A 341 -13.09 -7.45 -12.75
C ALA A 341 -14.60 -7.63 -13.01
N ASN A 342 -15.15 -6.77 -13.86
CA ASN A 342 -16.56 -6.79 -14.28
C ASN A 342 -16.68 -7.06 -15.78
N ASP A 343 -17.43 -8.08 -16.18
CA ASP A 343 -17.66 -8.48 -17.59
C ASP A 343 -18.83 -7.74 -18.26
N GLY A 344 -19.45 -6.79 -17.56
CA GLY A 344 -20.62 -6.05 -18.02
C GLY A 344 -21.96 -6.76 -17.78
N THR A 345 -21.95 -7.99 -17.27
CA THR A 345 -23.15 -8.81 -17.05
C THR A 345 -23.28 -9.37 -15.63
N SER A 346 -22.16 -9.71 -14.98
CA SER A 346 -22.09 -10.41 -13.69
C SER A 346 -21.64 -9.48 -12.54
N GLY A 347 -21.45 -8.19 -12.80
CA GLY A 347 -20.86 -7.27 -11.82
C GLY A 347 -19.38 -7.56 -11.56
N TYR A 348 -18.82 -7.02 -10.47
CA TYR A 348 -17.43 -7.29 -10.11
C TYR A 348 -17.31 -8.64 -9.42
N GLU A 349 -16.58 -9.56 -10.04
CA GLU A 349 -16.36 -10.91 -9.56
C GLU A 349 -14.87 -11.25 -9.48
N LEU A 350 -14.56 -12.45 -8.99
CA LEU A 350 -13.18 -12.97 -8.90
C LEU A 350 -12.75 -13.57 -10.24
N TRP A 351 -11.70 -13.02 -10.82
CA TRP A 351 -11.11 -13.48 -12.09
C TRP A 351 -9.69 -13.99 -11.88
N LYS A 352 -9.23 -14.80 -12.84
CA LYS A 352 -7.83 -15.19 -12.95
C LYS A 352 -7.35 -15.18 -14.40
N THR A 353 -6.04 -15.04 -14.59
CA THR A 353 -5.37 -15.23 -15.89
C THR A 353 -4.02 -15.92 -15.75
N ASP A 354 -3.63 -16.66 -16.78
CA ASP A 354 -2.25 -17.16 -16.98
C ASP A 354 -1.42 -16.26 -17.91
N GLY A 355 -1.97 -15.10 -18.30
CA GLY A 355 -1.37 -14.17 -19.25
C GLY A 355 -1.89 -14.30 -20.69
N THR A 356 -2.78 -15.27 -20.95
CA THR A 356 -3.42 -15.48 -22.25
C THR A 356 -4.91 -15.12 -22.20
N GLU A 357 -5.47 -14.76 -23.36
CA GLU A 357 -6.91 -14.50 -23.50
C GLU A 357 -7.73 -15.75 -23.10
N VAL A 358 -7.34 -16.94 -23.54
CA VAL A 358 -8.04 -18.21 -23.23
C VAL A 358 -7.97 -18.57 -21.74
N GLY A 359 -6.86 -18.26 -21.07
CA GLY A 359 -6.69 -18.48 -19.64
C GLY A 359 -7.32 -17.40 -18.76
N THR A 360 -7.88 -16.33 -19.35
CA THR A 360 -8.52 -15.24 -18.62
C THR A 360 -10.02 -15.55 -18.42
N VAL A 361 -10.36 -15.99 -17.21
CA VAL A 361 -11.70 -16.53 -16.90
C VAL A 361 -12.16 -16.14 -15.49
N PRO A 362 -13.48 -16.06 -15.24
CA PRO A 362 -13.97 -15.97 -13.87
C PRO A 362 -13.61 -17.26 -13.11
N VAL A 363 -13.23 -17.13 -11.84
CA VAL A 363 -13.00 -18.29 -10.96
C VAL A 363 -14.33 -18.84 -10.47
N LYS A 364 -15.24 -17.95 -10.09
CA LYS A 364 -16.60 -18.23 -9.63
C LYS A 364 -17.42 -16.94 -9.70
N ASP A 365 -18.67 -17.04 -10.13
CA ASP A 365 -19.69 -16.00 -9.92
C ASP A 365 -20.21 -16.16 -8.48
N ILE A 366 -19.66 -15.37 -7.56
CA ILE A 366 -19.93 -15.47 -6.12
C ILE A 366 -21.31 -14.86 -5.82
N TYR A 367 -21.69 -13.78 -6.52
CA TYR A 367 -23.00 -13.16 -6.39
C TYR A 367 -23.74 -13.13 -7.74
N PRO A 368 -24.44 -14.24 -8.10
CA PRO A 368 -25.22 -14.30 -9.32
C PRO A 368 -26.28 -13.19 -9.43
N GLY A 369 -26.16 -12.38 -10.48
CA GLY A 369 -27.05 -11.24 -10.74
C GLY A 369 -26.74 -9.98 -9.90
N GLY A 370 -25.65 -10.00 -9.14
CA GLY A 370 -25.17 -8.92 -8.30
C GLY A 370 -23.72 -8.55 -8.60
N SER A 371 -22.95 -8.28 -7.55
CA SER A 371 -21.52 -7.94 -7.62
C SER A 371 -20.87 -8.31 -6.30
N SER A 372 -20.01 -9.33 -6.30
CA SER A 372 -19.33 -9.78 -5.08
C SER A 372 -18.22 -8.85 -4.61
N SER A 373 -17.71 -7.98 -5.50
CA SER A 373 -16.72 -6.93 -5.22
C SER A 373 -15.48 -7.42 -4.46
N PRO A 374 -14.81 -8.51 -4.89
CA PRO A 374 -13.75 -9.14 -4.11
C PRO A 374 -12.53 -8.23 -3.96
N HIS A 375 -11.94 -8.17 -2.76
CA HIS A 375 -10.79 -7.32 -2.45
C HIS A 375 -9.95 -7.84 -1.29
N GLY A 376 -8.77 -7.23 -1.07
CA GLY A 376 -7.87 -7.63 0.03
C GLY A 376 -7.15 -8.96 -0.18
N PHE A 377 -6.94 -9.37 -1.45
CA PHE A 377 -6.35 -10.67 -1.79
C PHE A 377 -5.01 -10.92 -1.08
N THR A 378 -4.98 -11.94 -0.21
CA THR A 378 -3.80 -12.31 0.57
C THR A 378 -3.56 -13.81 0.54
N ALA A 379 -2.39 -14.22 0.08
CA ALA A 379 -2.02 -15.64 0.02
C ALA A 379 -1.63 -16.15 1.42
N PHE A 380 -2.25 -17.24 1.87
CA PHE A 380 -1.91 -17.88 3.13
C PHE A 380 -2.20 -19.39 3.06
N SER A 381 -1.29 -20.21 3.59
CA SER A 381 -1.48 -21.68 3.72
C SER A 381 -2.04 -22.39 2.47
N GLY A 382 -1.57 -21.98 1.28
CA GLY A 382 -1.97 -22.60 0.01
C GLY A 382 -3.34 -22.16 -0.54
N ALA A 383 -3.94 -21.10 -0.01
CA ALA A 383 -5.15 -20.47 -0.54
C ALA A 383 -4.97 -18.95 -0.64
N LEU A 384 -5.83 -18.30 -1.42
CA LEU A 384 -5.96 -16.84 -1.49
C LEU A 384 -7.20 -16.42 -0.70
N TYR A 385 -7.03 -15.59 0.32
CA TYR A 385 -8.10 -15.05 1.17
C TYR A 385 -8.47 -13.65 0.74
N PHE A 386 -9.74 -13.30 0.89
CA PHE A 386 -10.29 -12.01 0.47
C PHE A 386 -11.66 -11.77 1.08
N THR A 387 -12.13 -10.54 0.93
CA THR A 387 -13.49 -10.15 1.28
C THR A 387 -14.37 -10.18 0.06
N ALA A 388 -15.55 -10.77 0.16
CA ALA A 388 -16.54 -10.78 -0.92
C ALA A 388 -17.97 -10.92 -0.38
N ALA A 389 -18.94 -10.38 -1.13
CA ALA A 389 -20.36 -10.54 -0.86
C ALA A 389 -21.00 -11.58 -1.80
N ASP A 390 -21.93 -12.40 -1.29
CA ASP A 390 -22.67 -13.39 -2.09
C ASP A 390 -24.15 -13.04 -2.31
N GLY A 391 -24.59 -11.89 -1.79
CA GLY A 391 -25.98 -11.46 -1.82
C GLY A 391 -26.89 -12.14 -0.79
N VAL A 392 -26.35 -13.00 0.07
CA VAL A 392 -27.08 -13.74 1.11
C VAL A 392 -26.58 -13.39 2.51
N THR A 393 -25.27 -13.46 2.74
CA THR A 393 -24.64 -13.21 4.05
C THR A 393 -23.85 -11.90 4.11
N GLY A 394 -23.94 -11.06 3.06
CA GLY A 394 -23.17 -9.82 3.03
C GLY A 394 -21.67 -10.04 2.75
N ALA A 395 -20.86 -8.98 2.94
CA ALA A 395 -19.42 -9.00 2.72
C ALA A 395 -18.68 -9.69 3.87
N GLU A 396 -18.13 -10.87 3.60
CA GLU A 396 -17.58 -11.79 4.60
C GLU A 396 -16.20 -12.32 4.21
N LEU A 397 -15.59 -13.17 5.04
CA LEU A 397 -14.30 -13.80 4.76
C LEU A 397 -14.44 -14.97 3.76
N TRP A 398 -13.77 -14.87 2.62
CA TRP A 398 -13.72 -15.91 1.59
C TRP A 398 -12.29 -16.41 1.35
N LYS A 399 -12.20 -17.59 0.73
CA LYS A 399 -10.95 -18.12 0.20
C LYS A 399 -11.14 -18.83 -1.14
N THR A 400 -10.06 -18.95 -1.91
CA THR A 400 -9.98 -19.78 -3.12
C THR A 400 -8.67 -20.56 -3.21
N ASP A 401 -8.72 -21.77 -3.77
CA ASP A 401 -7.53 -22.51 -4.24
C ASP A 401 -7.28 -22.31 -5.75
N GLY A 402 -8.07 -21.44 -6.39
CA GLY A 402 -8.05 -21.21 -7.83
C GLY A 402 -9.12 -21.97 -8.62
N THR A 403 -9.93 -22.79 -7.96
CA THR A 403 -11.04 -23.52 -8.58
C THR A 403 -12.39 -23.00 -8.08
N GLU A 404 -13.44 -23.19 -8.88
CA GLU A 404 -14.81 -22.84 -8.47
C GLU A 404 -15.22 -23.58 -7.19
N ALA A 405 -14.89 -24.87 -7.10
CA ALA A 405 -15.21 -25.73 -5.95
C ALA A 405 -14.44 -25.34 -4.67
N GLY A 406 -13.20 -24.90 -4.82
CA GLY A 406 -12.39 -24.40 -3.71
C GLY A 406 -12.64 -22.93 -3.35
N THR A 407 -13.52 -22.23 -4.10
CA THR A 407 -13.91 -20.84 -3.81
C THR A 407 -15.14 -20.82 -2.90
N VAL A 408 -14.90 -20.62 -1.60
CA VAL A 408 -15.90 -20.78 -0.54
C VAL A 408 -15.76 -19.70 0.53
N GLN A 409 -16.88 -19.37 1.17
CA GLN A 409 -16.88 -18.59 2.40
C GLN A 409 -16.19 -19.41 3.49
N VAL A 410 -15.32 -18.76 4.27
CA VAL A 410 -14.64 -19.37 5.41
C VAL A 410 -15.53 -19.32 6.65
N LYS A 411 -16.19 -18.17 6.88
CA LYS A 411 -17.10 -17.93 7.99
C LYS A 411 -18.00 -16.73 7.69
N ASP A 412 -19.27 -16.84 8.06
CA ASP A 412 -20.21 -15.73 8.25
C ASP A 412 -19.95 -15.15 9.64
N ILE A 413 -19.11 -14.10 9.70
CA ILE A 413 -18.65 -13.45 10.94
C ILE A 413 -19.77 -12.60 11.52
N TYR A 414 -20.54 -11.91 10.67
CA TYR A 414 -21.71 -11.12 11.08
C TYR A 414 -23.02 -11.65 10.43
N PRO A 415 -23.65 -12.67 11.05
CA PRO A 415 -24.92 -13.19 10.56
C PRO A 415 -26.02 -12.13 10.47
N GLY A 416 -26.48 -11.86 9.25
CA GLY A 416 -27.51 -10.86 8.95
C GLY A 416 -27.00 -9.43 8.76
N GLY A 417 -25.67 -9.24 8.79
CA GLY A 417 -24.97 -7.98 8.52
C GLY A 417 -23.86 -8.17 7.48
N GLU A 418 -22.80 -7.38 7.61
CA GLU A 418 -21.59 -7.46 6.78
C GLU A 418 -20.38 -7.24 7.70
N SER A 419 -19.42 -8.17 7.73
CA SER A 419 -18.28 -8.07 8.63
C SER A 419 -17.12 -7.22 8.09
N TRP A 420 -17.12 -6.90 6.80
CA TRP A 420 -16.09 -6.12 6.08
C TRP A 420 -14.63 -6.48 6.46
N PRO A 421 -14.16 -7.73 6.23
CA PRO A 421 -12.80 -8.06 6.59
C PRO A 421 -11.74 -7.31 5.77
N ASP A 422 -10.65 -6.90 6.39
CA ASP A 422 -9.55 -6.18 5.74
C ASP A 422 -8.25 -6.24 6.56
N ASP A 423 -7.22 -5.48 6.14
CA ASP A 423 -5.85 -5.51 6.71
C ASP A 423 -5.28 -6.92 6.93
N PHE A 424 -5.54 -7.80 5.96
CA PHE A 424 -5.08 -9.18 5.96
C PHE A 424 -3.56 -9.27 6.09
N THR A 425 -3.10 -9.98 7.12
CA THR A 425 -1.68 -10.20 7.37
C THR A 425 -1.40 -11.63 7.81
N ALA A 426 -0.41 -12.27 7.19
CA ALA A 426 0.04 -13.59 7.58
C ALA A 426 1.32 -13.48 8.42
N PHE A 427 1.28 -13.97 9.65
CA PHE A 427 2.46 -14.10 10.51
C PHE A 427 2.22 -15.17 11.58
N ASN A 428 3.29 -15.69 12.21
CA ASN A 428 3.18 -16.68 13.30
C ASN A 428 2.25 -17.89 13.01
N GLY A 429 2.15 -18.29 11.73
CA GLY A 429 1.37 -19.47 11.31
C GLY A 429 -0.14 -19.29 11.24
N ALA A 430 -0.66 -18.06 11.28
CA ALA A 430 -2.08 -17.74 11.08
C ALA A 430 -2.25 -16.52 10.15
N LEU A 431 -3.47 -16.34 9.64
CA LEU A 431 -3.88 -15.11 8.96
C LEU A 431 -4.70 -14.27 9.95
N TYR A 432 -4.34 -13.00 10.10
CA TYR A 432 -5.03 -12.02 10.94
C TYR A 432 -5.62 -10.92 10.06
N PHE A 433 -6.68 -10.30 10.54
CA PHE A 433 -7.44 -9.28 9.81
C PHE A 433 -8.33 -8.51 10.79
N PHE A 434 -8.90 -7.40 10.36
CA PHE A 434 -9.95 -6.71 11.11
C PHE A 434 -11.33 -7.09 10.59
N ALA A 435 -12.32 -7.20 11.46
CA ALA A 435 -13.71 -7.43 11.06
C ALA A 435 -14.68 -7.06 12.20
N ASP A 436 -15.93 -6.75 11.84
CA ASP A 436 -17.04 -6.52 12.76
C ASP A 436 -17.96 -7.75 12.84
N ASP A 437 -18.31 -8.21 14.04
CA ASP A 437 -19.29 -9.29 14.24
C ASP A 437 -20.70 -8.81 14.61
N GLY A 438 -20.91 -7.50 14.59
CA GLY A 438 -22.16 -6.83 14.95
C GLY A 438 -22.37 -6.64 16.46
N SER A 439 -21.44 -7.10 17.30
CA SER A 439 -21.57 -7.06 18.76
C SER A 439 -20.36 -6.49 19.50
N SER A 440 -19.17 -6.75 18.99
CA SER A 440 -17.88 -6.26 19.50
C SER A 440 -17.29 -5.12 18.64
N GLY A 441 -18.01 -4.65 17.62
CA GLY A 441 -17.48 -3.67 16.68
C GLY A 441 -16.31 -4.23 15.86
N ARG A 442 -15.59 -3.35 15.17
CA ARG A 442 -14.43 -3.72 14.37
C ARG A 442 -13.22 -4.01 15.25
N GLU A 443 -12.73 -5.25 15.20
CA GLU A 443 -11.71 -5.78 16.11
C GLU A 443 -10.72 -6.72 15.40
N TRP A 444 -9.67 -7.16 16.11
CA TRP A 444 -8.73 -8.15 15.58
C TRP A 444 -9.34 -9.55 15.51
N TRP A 445 -9.24 -10.19 14.36
CA TRP A 445 -9.58 -11.59 14.12
C TRP A 445 -8.36 -12.38 13.67
N ARG A 446 -8.46 -13.71 13.80
CA ARG A 446 -7.52 -14.65 13.22
C ARG A 446 -8.23 -15.83 12.58
N THR A 447 -7.58 -16.46 11.60
CA THR A 447 -8.04 -17.70 10.97
C THR A 447 -6.87 -18.64 10.64
N ASP A 448 -7.11 -19.94 10.74
CA ASP A 448 -6.26 -21.00 10.17
C ASP A 448 -6.74 -21.47 8.79
N GLY A 449 -7.80 -20.83 8.27
CA GLY A 449 -8.48 -21.20 7.03
C GLY A 449 -9.73 -22.05 7.20
N THR A 450 -10.13 -22.38 8.43
CA THR A 450 -11.36 -23.12 8.73
C THR A 450 -12.35 -22.24 9.50
N GLU A 451 -13.65 -22.53 9.36
CA GLU A 451 -14.69 -21.82 10.13
C GLU A 451 -14.44 -21.86 11.64
N ALA A 452 -14.03 -23.01 12.17
CA ALA A 452 -13.73 -23.21 13.60
C ALA A 452 -12.46 -22.49 14.06
N GLY A 453 -11.47 -22.34 13.18
CA GLY A 453 -10.24 -21.60 13.45
C GLY A 453 -10.38 -20.09 13.24
N THR A 454 -11.48 -19.62 12.64
CA THR A 454 -11.79 -18.19 12.48
C THR A 454 -12.45 -17.64 13.74
N VAL A 455 -11.69 -16.91 14.54
CA VAL A 455 -12.12 -16.43 15.87
C VAL A 455 -11.66 -15.00 16.13
N LEU A 456 -12.45 -14.27 16.92
CA LEU A 456 -12.05 -13.00 17.52
C LEU A 456 -10.77 -13.22 18.33
N LEU A 457 -9.71 -12.48 17.99
CA LEU A 457 -8.44 -12.54 18.70
C LEU A 457 -8.53 -11.77 20.01
N LYS A 458 -9.10 -10.57 19.95
CA LYS A 458 -9.28 -9.69 21.10
C LYS A 458 -10.35 -8.64 20.81
N ASP A 459 -11.23 -8.43 21.77
CA ASP A 459 -12.10 -7.26 21.89
C ASP A 459 -11.29 -6.15 22.59
N ILE A 460 -10.67 -5.26 21.80
CA ILE A 460 -9.84 -4.17 22.32
C ILE A 460 -10.72 -3.09 22.93
N CYS A 461 -11.83 -2.74 22.26
CA CYS A 461 -12.81 -1.77 22.71
C CYS A 461 -14.13 -2.46 23.13
N PRO A 462 -14.35 -2.72 24.44
CA PRO A 462 -15.48 -3.51 24.88
C PRO A 462 -16.85 -2.99 24.42
N GLY A 463 -17.61 -3.86 23.75
CA GLY A 463 -18.94 -3.56 23.23
C GLY A 463 -18.89 -3.14 21.77
N ALA A 464 -19.87 -2.35 21.30
CA ALA A 464 -19.99 -2.03 19.87
C ALA A 464 -19.06 -0.88 19.40
N CYS A 465 -17.94 -0.64 20.08
CA CYS A 465 -16.96 0.37 19.65
C CYS A 465 -15.84 -0.28 18.83
N GLU A 466 -15.13 0.53 18.05
CA GLU A 466 -14.07 0.03 17.17
C GLU A 466 -12.73 0.09 17.91
N GLY A 467 -12.05 -1.05 17.99
CA GLY A 467 -10.74 -1.17 18.63
C GLY A 467 -9.55 -0.99 17.68
N VAL A 468 -9.80 -0.99 16.37
CA VAL A 468 -8.79 -0.98 15.29
C VAL A 468 -9.24 -0.13 14.09
N GLU A 469 -8.29 0.51 13.42
CA GLU A 469 -8.48 1.33 12.22
C GLU A 469 -7.39 1.04 11.18
N ASP A 470 -7.67 1.34 9.91
CA ASP A 470 -6.80 1.11 8.74
C ASP A 470 -5.53 2.00 8.68
#